data_AF-A0A957J3L5-F1
#
_entry.id   AF-A0A957J3L5-F1
#
_cell.length_a   1.000
_cell.length_b   1.000
_cell.length_c   1.000
_cell.angle_alpha   90.00
_cell.angle_beta   90.00
_cell.angle_gamma   90.00
#
_symmetry.space_group_name_H-M   'P 1'
#
loop_
_entity.id
_entity.type
_entity.pdbx_description
1 polymer ?
#
loop_
_entity_poly.entity_id
_entity_poly.type
_entity_poly.pdbx_seq_one_letter_code
_entity_poly.pdbx_strand_id
1 'polypeptide(L)'
;MSKNKVDLSADRLALLELLLAEEGVDAAPADRIPRRQGSGPVSLSYAQQRLWFLDQLEPGNATYNVPAAMRLKGWINIPALEYSLNTILSRHESLRTTYTAVDGHPLQIINTQQTIALPVLDLEHFPSDQRFRDACHLQEEEARWPFSLKFDRPIRVHLLRLGPEDHILTVTMHHVASDGWSFTVFGRELAACYEAYLSGDAPKLPELPIQYADYALWQTEWLQGDEAQQQLEYWKEKLGGDLPVLEMPTDFPRPPVQSFHGAKREVLLSAELSTAVHKLCQREGVTLFMTM
;
A
#
# COMPACT_ATOMS: atom_id res chain seq x y z
N MET A 1 -13.25 1.65 -17.03
CA MET A 1 -13.70 0.34 -17.56
C MET A 1 -13.71 -0.65 -16.40
N SER A 2 -14.86 -1.25 -16.17
CA SER A 2 -15.20 -2.12 -15.04
C SER A 2 -14.24 -3.31 -14.93
N LYS A 3 -13.53 -3.42 -13.80
CA LYS A 3 -12.93 -4.70 -13.39
C LYS A 3 -13.94 -5.37 -12.47
N ASN A 4 -14.53 -6.44 -12.97
CA ASN A 4 -15.45 -7.34 -12.28
C ASN A 4 -14.88 -7.70 -10.91
N LYS A 5 -15.45 -7.13 -9.84
CA LYS A 5 -15.58 -7.90 -8.61
C LYS A 5 -16.50 -9.05 -8.96
N VAL A 6 -15.98 -10.27 -8.93
CA VAL A 6 -16.85 -11.44 -8.95
C VAL A 6 -17.56 -11.43 -7.60
N ASP A 7 -18.75 -10.84 -7.57
CA ASP A 7 -19.70 -11.05 -6.50
C ASP A 7 -20.19 -12.49 -6.68
N LEU A 8 -19.46 -13.45 -6.09
CA LEU A 8 -19.85 -14.84 -6.12
C LEU A 8 -21.12 -14.95 -5.28
N SER A 9 -22.22 -15.36 -5.90
CA SER A 9 -23.43 -15.72 -5.16
C SER A 9 -23.08 -16.81 -4.13
N ALA A 10 -23.85 -16.89 -3.05
CA ALA A 10 -23.65 -17.89 -1.99
C ALA A 10 -23.50 -19.31 -2.57
N ASP A 11 -24.26 -19.64 -3.61
CA ASP A 11 -24.20 -20.94 -4.29
C ASP A 11 -22.87 -21.19 -5.02
N ARG A 12 -22.24 -20.14 -5.56
CA ARG A 12 -20.93 -20.26 -6.22
C ARG A 12 -19.77 -20.34 -5.22
N LEU A 13 -19.90 -19.69 -4.06
CA LEU A 13 -18.96 -19.86 -2.95
C LEU A 13 -19.04 -21.29 -2.40
N ALA A 14 -20.24 -21.81 -2.18
CA ALA A 14 -20.44 -23.18 -1.74
C ALA A 14 -19.90 -24.20 -2.76
N LEU A 15 -20.08 -23.95 -4.07
CA LEU A 15 -19.51 -24.81 -5.11
C LEU A 15 -17.97 -24.72 -5.14
N LEU A 16 -17.39 -23.54 -4.92
CA LEU A 16 -15.94 -23.37 -4.86
C LEU A 16 -15.34 -24.10 -3.64
N GLU A 17 -15.98 -23.99 -2.48
CA GLU A 17 -15.59 -24.72 -1.26
C GLU A 17 -15.64 -26.24 -1.48
N LEU A 18 -16.67 -26.73 -2.16
CA LEU A 18 -16.83 -28.16 -2.47
C LEU A 18 -15.73 -28.66 -3.42
N LEU A 19 -15.37 -27.86 -4.43
CA LEU A 19 -14.30 -28.18 -5.38
C LEU A 19 -12.90 -28.14 -4.73
N LEU A 20 -12.65 -27.18 -3.84
CA LEU A 20 -11.39 -27.09 -3.09
C LEU A 20 -11.21 -28.30 -2.15
N ALA A 21 -12.29 -28.73 -1.50
CA ALA A 21 -12.29 -29.93 -0.65
C ALA A 21 -12.05 -31.22 -1.44
N GLU A 22 -12.58 -31.35 -2.67
CA GLU A 22 -12.33 -32.50 -3.55
C GLU A 22 -10.90 -32.59 -4.06
N GLU A 23 -10.21 -31.45 -4.24
CA GLU A 23 -8.80 -31.40 -4.66
C GLU A 23 -7.80 -31.65 -3.51
N GLY A 24 -8.27 -31.93 -2.29
CA GLY A 24 -7.40 -32.10 -1.12
C GLY A 24 -6.67 -30.82 -0.71
N VAL A 25 -7.15 -29.67 -1.20
CA VAL A 25 -6.82 -28.37 -0.64
C VAL A 25 -7.66 -28.24 0.61
N ASP A 26 -7.20 -28.86 1.71
CA ASP A 26 -7.72 -28.52 3.03
C ASP A 26 -7.60 -27.01 3.17
N ALA A 27 -8.74 -26.31 3.18
CA ALA A 27 -8.79 -24.97 3.74
C ALA A 27 -8.39 -25.14 5.20
N ALA A 28 -7.09 -24.92 5.46
CA ALA A 28 -6.52 -24.97 6.80
C ALA A 28 -7.41 -24.12 7.74
N PRO A 29 -7.39 -24.34 9.07
CA PRO A 29 -8.18 -23.58 10.05
C PRO A 29 -7.86 -22.06 10.13
N ALA A 30 -7.19 -21.51 9.11
CA ALA A 30 -6.72 -20.16 8.86
C ALA A 30 -7.81 -19.12 8.47
N ASP A 31 -9.08 -19.51 8.30
CA ASP A 31 -10.07 -18.67 7.60
C ASP A 31 -10.57 -17.42 8.34
N ARG A 32 -10.26 -17.24 9.64
CA ARG A 32 -10.70 -16.04 10.37
C ARG A 32 -9.58 -15.49 11.24
N ILE A 33 -9.01 -14.37 10.80
CA ILE A 33 -8.11 -13.54 11.61
C ILE A 33 -8.92 -13.02 12.81
N PRO A 34 -8.59 -13.41 14.05
CA PRO A 34 -9.29 -12.93 15.24
C PRO A 34 -8.94 -11.47 15.50
N ARG A 35 -9.88 -10.69 16.04
CA ARG A 35 -9.52 -9.38 16.60
C ARG A 35 -8.70 -9.57 17.86
N ARG A 36 -7.60 -8.83 17.97
CA ARG A 36 -6.76 -8.87 19.17
C ARG A 36 -7.49 -8.32 20.39
N GLN A 37 -7.08 -8.78 21.57
CA GLN A 37 -7.54 -8.23 22.85
C GLN A 37 -6.57 -7.15 23.33
N GLY A 38 -7.10 -5.96 23.63
CA GLY A 38 -6.31 -4.83 24.16
C GLY A 38 -5.65 -3.93 23.11
N SER A 39 -5.07 -2.83 23.59
CA SER A 39 -4.49 -1.75 22.77
C SER A 39 -2.98 -1.53 23.02
N GLY A 40 -2.31 -2.53 23.59
CA GLY A 40 -0.87 -2.46 23.87
C GLY A 40 -0.01 -2.56 22.59
N PRO A 41 1.33 -2.46 22.74
CA PRO A 41 2.27 -2.71 21.65
C PRO A 41 2.05 -4.09 21.01
N VAL A 42 2.18 -4.16 19.68
CA VAL A 42 1.91 -5.37 18.90
C VAL A 42 3.13 -5.77 18.07
N SER A 43 3.44 -7.05 17.94
CA SER A 43 4.52 -7.52 17.05
C SER A 43 4.31 -7.07 15.61
N LEU A 44 5.40 -6.83 14.88
CA LEU A 44 5.35 -6.51 13.45
C LEU A 44 5.03 -7.78 12.65
N SER A 45 4.30 -7.61 11.54
CA SER A 45 4.21 -8.64 10.50
C SER A 45 5.60 -8.89 9.89
N TYR A 46 5.84 -10.04 9.28
CA TYR A 46 7.16 -10.33 8.67
C TYR A 46 7.54 -9.33 7.56
N ALA A 47 6.55 -8.82 6.83
CA ALA A 47 6.76 -7.76 5.84
C ALA A 47 7.20 -6.44 6.51
N GLN A 48 6.57 -6.07 7.63
CA GLN A 48 6.98 -4.91 8.41
C GLN A 48 8.36 -5.10 9.04
N GLN A 49 8.69 -6.30 9.55
CA GLN A 49 10.02 -6.59 10.14
C GLN A 49 11.13 -6.39 9.11
N ARG A 50 10.94 -6.86 7.86
CA ARG A 50 11.89 -6.62 6.77
C ARG A 50 12.11 -5.12 6.53
N LEU A 51 11.02 -4.34 6.44
CA LEU A 51 11.12 -2.90 6.18
C LEU A 51 11.73 -2.14 7.35
N TRP A 52 11.38 -2.51 8.58
CA TRP A 52 12.00 -1.94 9.78
C TRP A 52 13.49 -2.25 9.85
N PHE A 53 13.90 -3.49 9.56
CA PHE A 53 15.32 -3.87 9.49
C PHE A 53 16.09 -3.03 8.47
N LEU A 54 15.53 -2.83 7.27
CA LEU A 54 16.15 -2.00 6.23
C LEU A 54 16.26 -0.53 6.65
N ASP A 55 15.24 0.00 7.34
CA ASP A 55 15.28 1.35 7.92
C ASP A 55 16.37 1.49 9.01
N GLN A 56 16.59 0.44 9.83
CA GLN A 56 17.69 0.46 10.82
C GLN A 56 19.07 0.31 10.18
N LEU A 57 19.17 -0.43 9.07
CA LEU A 57 20.42 -0.64 8.34
C LEU A 57 20.84 0.63 7.56
N GLU A 58 19.85 1.34 6.99
CA GLU A 58 20.05 2.51 6.15
C GLU A 58 19.09 3.66 6.53
N PRO A 59 19.29 4.30 7.70
CA PRO A 59 18.40 5.32 8.20
C PRO A 59 18.39 6.56 7.29
N GLY A 60 17.21 7.16 7.11
CA GLY A 60 17.03 8.36 6.29
C GLY A 60 16.87 8.08 4.79
N ASN A 61 16.64 6.82 4.40
CA ASN A 61 16.37 6.43 3.02
C ASN A 61 14.87 6.55 2.68
N ALA A 62 14.53 7.21 1.57
CA ALA A 62 13.16 7.38 1.08
C ALA A 62 12.71 6.29 0.08
N THR A 63 13.51 5.24 -0.13
CA THR A 63 13.24 4.15 -1.11
C THR A 63 11.88 3.50 -0.93
N TYR A 64 11.37 3.46 0.31
CA TYR A 64 10.10 2.83 0.67
C TYR A 64 8.92 3.80 0.78
N ASN A 65 9.11 5.04 0.32
CA ASN A 65 8.02 5.99 0.14
C ASN A 65 7.23 5.64 -1.12
N VAL A 66 5.91 5.69 -1.00
CA VAL A 66 4.95 5.44 -2.09
C VAL A 66 4.20 6.73 -2.37
N PRO A 67 4.72 7.61 -3.24
CA PRO A 67 4.02 8.84 -3.60
C PRO A 67 2.92 8.54 -4.62
N ALA A 68 1.78 9.18 -4.43
CA ALA A 68 0.67 9.25 -5.37
C ALA A 68 0.17 10.70 -5.49
N ALA A 69 -0.35 11.06 -6.66
CA ALA A 69 -0.95 12.36 -6.89
C ALA A 69 -2.27 12.22 -7.65
N MET A 70 -3.26 13.02 -7.25
CA MET A 70 -4.56 13.11 -7.91
C MET A 70 -4.81 14.55 -8.32
N ARG A 71 -5.04 14.78 -9.62
CA ARG A 71 -5.47 16.09 -10.10
C ARG A 71 -6.98 16.23 -9.92
N LEU A 72 -7.37 17.24 -9.16
CA LEU A 72 -8.76 17.53 -8.81
C LEU A 72 -9.20 18.80 -9.56
N LYS A 73 -10.30 18.68 -10.30
CA LYS A 73 -10.87 19.77 -11.09
C LYS A 73 -12.19 20.24 -10.47
N GLY A 74 -12.39 21.56 -10.44
CA GLY A 74 -13.52 22.23 -9.79
C GLY A 74 -13.17 22.77 -8.41
N TRP A 75 -14.16 23.41 -7.80
CA TRP A 75 -14.06 23.98 -6.45
C TRP A 75 -13.94 22.89 -5.39
N ILE A 76 -13.01 23.04 -4.46
CA ILE A 76 -12.77 22.07 -3.37
C ILE A 76 -13.14 22.71 -2.02
N ASN A 77 -13.92 21.98 -1.22
CA ASN A 77 -14.13 22.29 0.17
C ASN A 77 -12.97 21.71 1.00
N ILE A 78 -11.96 22.53 1.27
CA ILE A 78 -10.75 22.11 1.98
C ILE A 78 -11.07 21.52 3.38
N PRO A 79 -11.95 22.14 4.20
CA PRO A 79 -12.36 21.53 5.48
C PRO A 79 -12.96 20.13 5.34
N ALA A 80 -13.86 19.90 4.38
CA ALA A 80 -14.45 18.58 4.15
C ALA A 80 -13.39 17.55 3.74
N LEU A 81 -12.39 17.96 2.94
CA LEU A 81 -11.28 17.09 2.54
C LEU A 81 -10.38 16.75 3.74
N GLU A 82 -10.04 17.73 4.58
CA GLU A 82 -9.28 17.52 5.81
C GLU A 82 -10.02 16.58 6.78
N TYR A 83 -11.34 16.78 6.98
CA TYR A 83 -12.13 15.87 7.81
C TYR A 83 -12.16 14.45 7.26
N SER A 84 -12.25 14.30 5.94
CA SER A 84 -12.22 12.99 5.27
C SER A 84 -10.92 12.24 5.53
N LEU A 85 -9.78 12.94 5.42
CA LEU A 85 -8.46 12.36 5.73
C LEU A 85 -8.40 11.91 7.19
N ASN A 86 -8.86 12.75 8.12
CA ASN A 86 -8.87 12.43 9.54
C ASN A 86 -9.79 11.24 9.89
N THR A 87 -10.92 11.07 9.20
CA THR A 87 -11.76 9.87 9.34
C THR A 87 -11.01 8.61 8.95
N ILE A 88 -10.30 8.64 7.81
CA ILE A 88 -9.52 7.50 7.31
C ILE A 88 -8.37 7.17 8.27
N LEU A 89 -7.64 8.18 8.74
CA LEU A 89 -6.57 7.98 9.72
C LEU A 89 -7.09 7.37 11.03
N SER A 90 -8.24 7.84 11.53
CA SER A 90 -8.85 7.25 12.72
C SER A 90 -9.28 5.80 12.49
N ARG A 91 -9.78 5.50 11.30
CA ARG A 91 -10.35 4.20 10.91
C ARG A 91 -9.29 3.12 10.71
N HIS A 92 -8.15 3.46 10.11
CA HIS A 92 -7.07 2.50 9.80
C HIS A 92 -5.90 2.67 10.76
N GLU A 93 -5.70 1.70 11.65
CA GLU A 93 -4.62 1.73 12.63
C GLU A 93 -3.25 1.89 11.99
N SER A 94 -3.01 1.22 10.85
CA SER A 94 -1.72 1.26 10.13
C SER A 94 -1.25 2.68 9.79
N LEU A 95 -2.16 3.61 9.53
CA LEU A 95 -1.84 5.01 9.18
C LEU A 95 -1.47 5.88 10.38
N ARG A 96 -1.64 5.36 11.60
CA ARG A 96 -1.31 6.02 12.88
C ARG A 96 -0.40 5.16 13.75
N THR A 97 0.27 4.18 13.14
CA THR A 97 1.24 3.30 13.80
C THR A 97 2.66 3.80 13.61
N THR A 98 3.40 3.90 14.71
CA THR A 98 4.86 4.07 14.74
C THR A 98 5.53 2.77 15.16
N TYR A 99 6.83 2.61 14.89
CA TYR A 99 7.58 1.37 15.08
C TYR A 99 8.80 1.62 15.95
N THR A 100 8.87 0.96 17.11
CA THR A 100 10.00 1.09 18.03
C THR A 100 10.49 -0.27 18.50
N ALA A 101 11.78 -0.37 18.81
CA ALA A 101 12.29 -1.52 19.53
C ALA A 101 12.00 -1.39 21.04
N VAL A 102 11.51 -2.45 21.65
CA VAL A 102 11.42 -2.64 23.11
C VAL A 102 12.14 -3.94 23.42
N ASP A 103 13.15 -3.90 24.29
CA ASP A 103 13.99 -5.06 24.64
C ASP A 103 14.59 -5.78 23.42
N GLY A 104 14.94 -5.03 22.37
CA GLY A 104 15.52 -5.57 21.13
C GLY A 104 14.50 -6.11 20.13
N HIS A 105 13.20 -6.11 20.46
CA HIS A 105 12.14 -6.57 19.57
C HIS A 105 11.37 -5.38 18.96
N PRO A 106 11.19 -5.32 17.64
CA PRO A 106 10.40 -4.26 17.03
C PRO A 106 8.92 -4.48 17.33
N LEU A 107 8.23 -3.41 17.71
CA LEU A 107 6.80 -3.38 18.03
C LEU A 107 6.10 -2.21 17.33
N GLN A 108 4.86 -2.46 16.94
CA GLN A 108 3.86 -1.50 16.48
C GLN A 108 3.27 -0.76 17.68
N ILE A 109 3.37 0.56 17.67
CA ILE A 109 2.76 1.46 18.65
C ILE A 109 1.63 2.21 17.94
N ILE A 110 0.40 1.83 18.28
CA ILE A 110 -0.81 2.33 17.63
C ILE A 110 -1.29 3.58 18.39
N ASN A 111 -1.17 4.75 17.76
CA ASN A 111 -1.48 6.02 18.43
C ASN A 111 -2.99 6.28 18.41
N THR A 112 -3.62 6.51 19.57
CA THR A 112 -5.09 6.56 19.72
C THR A 112 -5.75 7.81 19.14
N GLN A 113 -5.05 8.95 19.10
CA GLN A 113 -5.59 10.20 18.58
C GLN A 113 -4.51 10.98 17.83
N GLN A 114 -4.49 10.84 16.51
CA GLN A 114 -3.66 11.66 15.65
C GLN A 114 -4.51 12.25 14.54
N THR A 115 -4.63 13.57 14.53
CA THR A 115 -5.19 14.31 13.41
C THR A 115 -4.06 14.88 12.54
N ILE A 116 -4.35 15.04 11.26
CA ILE A 116 -3.53 15.80 10.32
C ILE A 116 -4.23 17.12 10.03
N ALA A 117 -3.45 18.19 9.91
CA ALA A 117 -3.84 19.31 9.08
C ALA A 117 -3.62 18.92 7.61
N LEU A 118 -4.35 19.55 6.69
CA LEU A 118 -4.10 19.50 5.26
C LEU A 118 -3.40 20.80 4.85
N PRO A 119 -2.05 20.82 4.74
CA PRO A 119 -1.34 21.98 4.25
C PRO A 119 -1.76 22.28 2.81
N VAL A 120 -2.07 23.55 2.56
CA VAL A 120 -2.39 24.05 1.22
C VAL A 120 -1.22 24.90 0.74
N LEU A 121 -0.55 24.45 -0.32
CA LEU A 121 0.50 25.20 -0.97
C LEU A 121 -0.10 25.93 -2.16
N ASP A 122 -0.14 27.25 -2.08
CA ASP A 122 -0.73 28.08 -3.11
C ASP A 122 0.28 28.41 -4.21
N LEU A 123 0.08 27.80 -5.37
CA LEU A 123 0.89 28.00 -6.56
C LEU A 123 0.25 28.98 -7.55
N GLU A 124 -0.93 29.53 -7.23
CA GLU A 124 -1.65 30.45 -8.11
C GLU A 124 -0.84 31.72 -8.41
N HIS A 125 0.04 32.13 -7.50
CA HIS A 125 0.90 33.31 -7.65
C HIS A 125 2.03 33.13 -8.69
N PHE A 126 2.33 31.89 -9.10
CA PHE A 126 3.35 31.62 -10.12
C PHE A 126 2.79 31.74 -11.54
N PRO A 127 3.63 31.98 -12.56
CA PRO A 127 3.23 31.96 -13.97
C PRO A 127 2.51 30.66 -14.35
N SER A 128 1.40 30.77 -15.10
CA SER A 128 0.51 29.64 -15.40
C SER A 128 1.20 28.46 -16.11
N ASP A 129 2.22 28.74 -16.92
CA ASP A 129 3.04 27.74 -17.61
C ASP A 129 4.03 27.00 -16.69
N GLN A 130 4.26 27.54 -15.49
CA GLN A 130 5.20 26.99 -14.48
C GLN A 130 4.49 26.21 -13.37
N ARG A 131 3.27 26.59 -12.98
CA ARG A 131 2.56 26.01 -11.82
C ARG A 131 2.55 24.48 -11.79
N PHE A 132 2.27 23.84 -12.93
CA PHE A 132 2.25 22.38 -13.00
C PHE A 132 3.65 21.77 -12.85
N ARG A 133 4.67 22.39 -13.45
CA ARG A 133 6.07 21.94 -13.31
C ARG A 133 6.54 22.09 -11.86
N ASP A 134 6.22 23.20 -11.22
CA ASP A 134 6.57 23.46 -9.82
C ASP A 134 5.85 22.49 -8.89
N ALA A 135 4.59 22.17 -9.18
CA ALA A 135 3.86 21.14 -8.44
C ALA A 135 4.50 19.75 -8.57
N CYS A 136 4.95 19.37 -9.78
CA CYS A 136 5.70 18.12 -9.97
C CYS A 136 7.01 18.14 -9.17
N HIS A 137 7.75 19.25 -9.19
CA HIS A 137 9.00 19.38 -8.43
C HIS A 137 8.77 19.23 -6.92
N LEU A 138 7.78 19.93 -6.37
CA LEU A 138 7.39 19.81 -4.95
C LEU A 138 6.98 18.38 -4.58
N GLN A 139 6.23 17.70 -5.46
CA GLN A 139 5.87 16.30 -5.24
C GLN A 139 7.12 15.40 -5.20
N GLU A 140 8.08 15.61 -6.11
CA GLU A 140 9.31 14.81 -6.11
C GLU A 140 10.21 15.09 -4.90
N GLU A 141 10.26 16.34 -4.41
CA GLU A 141 10.96 16.69 -3.17
C GLU A 141 10.30 16.01 -1.97
N GLU A 142 8.97 16.09 -1.87
CA GLU A 142 8.21 15.47 -0.79
C GLU A 142 8.38 13.94 -0.78
N ALA A 143 8.35 13.32 -1.97
CA ALA A 143 8.55 11.89 -2.15
C ALA A 143 9.94 11.42 -1.70
N ARG A 144 10.96 12.27 -1.85
CA ARG A 144 12.35 12.00 -1.46
C ARG A 144 12.64 12.31 0.01
N TRP A 145 11.73 13.00 0.69
CA TRP A 145 11.87 13.26 2.12
C TRP A 145 11.61 11.98 2.93
N PRO A 146 12.55 11.51 3.76
CA PRO A 146 12.40 10.24 4.47
C PRO A 146 11.34 10.30 5.59
N PHE A 147 10.69 9.17 5.85
CA PHE A 147 9.93 8.99 7.10
C PHE A 147 10.84 8.38 8.17
N SER A 148 10.72 8.86 9.40
CA SER A 148 11.22 8.15 10.59
C SER A 148 10.14 7.19 11.07
N LEU A 149 10.35 5.88 10.92
CA LEU A 149 9.38 4.88 11.40
C LEU A 149 9.12 4.98 12.91
N LYS A 150 10.07 5.54 13.67
CA LYS A 150 9.97 5.71 15.12
C LYS A 150 9.07 6.87 15.54
N PHE A 151 9.04 7.95 14.76
CA PHE A 151 8.43 9.22 15.18
C PHE A 151 7.29 9.66 14.27
N ASP A 152 7.36 9.31 12.99
CA ASP A 152 6.43 9.78 11.99
C ASP A 152 5.30 8.78 11.77
N ARG A 153 4.10 9.33 11.62
CA ARG A 153 3.00 8.62 10.96
C ARG A 153 3.42 8.25 9.53
N PRO A 154 3.08 7.06 9.03
CA PRO A 154 3.51 6.59 7.70
C PRO A 154 2.67 7.18 6.56
N ILE A 155 2.20 8.42 6.70
CA ILE A 155 1.42 9.15 5.70
C ILE A 155 1.67 10.67 5.78
N ARG A 156 1.84 11.30 4.63
CA ARG A 156 1.86 12.76 4.43
C ARG A 156 0.93 13.13 3.29
N VAL A 157 0.21 14.24 3.46
CA VAL A 157 -0.77 14.72 2.48
C VAL A 157 -0.64 16.23 2.33
N HIS A 158 -0.65 16.73 1.10
CA HIS A 158 -0.63 18.16 0.78
C HIS A 158 -1.61 18.44 -0.35
N LEU A 159 -2.21 19.64 -0.34
CA LEU A 159 -3.02 20.15 -1.45
C LEU A 159 -2.24 21.27 -2.14
N LEU A 160 -1.86 21.05 -3.39
CA LEU A 160 -1.23 22.06 -4.23
C LEU A 160 -2.32 22.78 -5.03
N ARG A 161 -2.55 24.06 -4.78
CA ARG A 161 -3.54 24.87 -5.50
C ARG A 161 -2.91 25.52 -6.71
N LEU A 162 -3.30 25.10 -7.92
CA LEU A 162 -2.84 25.68 -9.19
C LEU A 162 -3.75 26.84 -9.64
N GLY A 163 -4.97 26.89 -9.14
CA GLY A 163 -5.97 27.94 -9.36
C GLY A 163 -7.28 27.61 -8.64
N PRO A 164 -8.34 28.42 -8.82
CA PRO A 164 -9.59 28.27 -8.06
C PRO A 164 -10.31 26.93 -8.30
N GLU A 165 -10.12 26.33 -9.47
CA GLU A 165 -10.74 25.06 -9.87
C GLU A 165 -9.71 23.99 -10.31
N ASP A 166 -8.44 24.16 -9.95
CA ASP A 166 -7.37 23.24 -10.37
C ASP A 166 -6.42 22.97 -9.21
N HIS A 167 -6.42 21.74 -8.73
CA HIS A 167 -5.65 21.33 -7.57
C HIS A 167 -4.96 20.00 -7.81
N ILE A 168 -3.88 19.74 -7.07
CA ILE A 168 -3.23 18.43 -7.00
C ILE A 168 -3.20 18.02 -5.53
N LEU A 169 -3.87 16.92 -5.20
CA LEU A 169 -3.75 16.27 -3.90
C LEU A 169 -2.60 15.27 -3.98
N THR A 170 -1.52 15.53 -3.25
CA THR A 170 -0.39 14.60 -3.13
C THR A 170 -0.55 13.79 -1.85
N VAL A 171 -0.36 12.48 -1.95
CA VAL A 171 -0.40 11.54 -0.82
C VAL A 171 0.82 10.66 -0.90
N THR A 172 1.65 10.67 0.13
CA THR A 172 2.81 9.79 0.22
C THR A 172 2.67 8.94 1.46
N MET A 173 2.65 7.63 1.27
CA MET A 173 2.60 6.65 2.35
C MET A 173 3.92 5.88 2.42
N HIS A 174 4.30 5.42 3.60
CA HIS A 174 5.42 4.48 3.71
C HIS A 174 4.92 3.04 3.46
N HIS A 175 5.72 2.22 2.76
CA HIS A 175 5.38 0.83 2.44
C HIS A 175 5.14 -0.06 3.67
N VAL A 176 5.64 0.35 4.84
CA VAL A 176 5.39 -0.35 6.13
C VAL A 176 3.90 -0.38 6.52
N ALA A 177 3.11 0.56 6.00
CA ALA A 177 1.69 0.72 6.32
C ALA A 177 0.77 0.55 5.10
N SER A 178 1.33 0.37 3.90
CA SER A 178 0.57 0.42 2.65
C SER A 178 1.19 -0.38 1.50
N ASP A 179 0.29 -0.87 0.64
CA ASP A 179 0.58 -1.53 -0.63
C ASP A 179 -0.30 -0.95 -1.77
N GLY A 180 -0.20 -1.53 -2.97
CA GLY A 180 -1.01 -1.07 -4.12
C GLY A 180 -2.52 -1.19 -3.90
N TRP A 181 -2.97 -2.16 -3.11
CA TRP A 181 -4.39 -2.32 -2.78
C TRP A 181 -4.86 -1.23 -1.80
N SER A 182 -4.01 -0.89 -0.84
CA SER A 182 -4.24 0.12 0.19
C SER A 182 -4.58 1.49 -0.42
N PHE A 183 -3.90 1.90 -1.50
CA PHE A 183 -4.23 3.13 -2.23
C PHE A 183 -5.63 3.12 -2.87
N THR A 184 -6.09 1.95 -3.33
CA THR A 184 -7.45 1.82 -3.87
C THR A 184 -8.50 1.95 -2.77
N VAL A 185 -8.25 1.37 -1.59
CA VAL A 185 -9.11 1.53 -0.42
C VAL A 185 -9.14 2.99 0.03
N PHE A 186 -7.97 3.62 0.15
CA PHE A 186 -7.82 5.02 0.53
C PHE A 186 -8.60 5.95 -0.40
N GLY A 187 -8.41 5.83 -1.72
CA GLY A 187 -9.10 6.69 -2.69
C GLY A 187 -10.63 6.53 -2.65
N ARG A 188 -11.13 5.30 -2.50
CA ARG A 188 -12.57 5.03 -2.39
C ARG A 188 -13.16 5.62 -1.11
N GLU A 189 -12.51 5.41 0.02
CA GLU A 189 -12.98 5.93 1.30
C GLU A 189 -12.87 7.46 1.36
N LEU A 190 -11.84 8.06 0.76
CA LEU A 190 -11.68 9.51 0.65
C LEU A 190 -12.84 10.14 -0.10
N ALA A 191 -13.22 9.57 -1.25
CA ALA A 191 -14.37 10.04 -2.02
C ALA A 191 -15.67 9.94 -1.21
N ALA A 192 -15.93 8.80 -0.56
CA ALA A 192 -17.14 8.58 0.23
C ALA A 192 -17.24 9.49 1.46
N CYS A 193 -16.13 9.69 2.18
CA CYS A 193 -16.07 10.62 3.30
C CYS A 193 -16.28 12.07 2.84
N TYR A 194 -15.65 12.46 1.73
CA TYR A 194 -15.75 13.82 1.21
C TYR A 194 -17.17 14.16 0.78
N GLU A 195 -17.86 13.25 0.09
CA GLU A 195 -19.26 13.40 -0.30
C GLU A 195 -20.20 13.54 0.92
N ALA A 196 -19.98 12.74 1.97
CA ALA A 196 -20.75 12.84 3.20
C ALA A 196 -20.54 14.21 3.89
N TYR A 197 -19.30 14.64 4.06
CA TYR A 197 -19.01 15.93 4.70
C TYR A 197 -19.46 17.14 3.88
N LEU A 198 -19.44 17.06 2.55
CA LEU A 198 -20.05 18.08 1.69
C LEU A 198 -21.56 18.22 1.92
N SER A 199 -22.23 17.11 2.22
CA SER A 199 -23.67 17.06 2.48
C SER A 199 -24.03 17.39 3.93
N GLY A 200 -23.02 17.61 4.80
CA GLY A 200 -23.22 17.82 6.24
C GLY A 200 -23.52 16.53 7.02
N ASP A 201 -23.33 15.36 6.40
CA ASP A 201 -23.57 14.05 6.99
C ASP A 201 -22.29 13.42 7.56
N ALA A 202 -22.46 12.44 8.44
CA ALA A 202 -21.35 11.58 8.88
C ALA A 202 -21.09 10.45 7.84
N PRO A 203 -19.82 10.14 7.53
CA PRO A 203 -19.48 9.03 6.63
C PRO A 203 -20.03 7.68 7.12
N LYS A 204 -20.70 6.93 6.25
CA LYS A 204 -21.25 5.60 6.54
C LYS A 204 -20.38 4.50 5.95
N LEU A 205 -19.20 4.29 6.55
CA LEU A 205 -18.30 3.21 6.17
C LEU A 205 -18.60 1.96 7.03
N PRO A 206 -18.64 0.74 6.45
CA PRO A 206 -18.86 -0.48 7.22
C PRO A 206 -17.75 -0.67 8.27
N GLU A 207 -18.04 -1.29 9.42
CA GLU A 207 -16.98 -1.56 10.40
C GLU A 207 -15.90 -2.48 9.80
N LEU A 208 -14.63 -2.18 10.05
CA LEU A 208 -13.53 -3.04 9.58
C LEU A 208 -13.53 -4.33 10.41
N PRO A 209 -13.62 -5.53 9.81
CA PRO A 209 -13.67 -6.77 10.58
C PRO A 209 -12.39 -7.00 11.38
N ILE A 210 -11.26 -6.54 10.86
CA ILE A 210 -9.92 -6.61 11.46
C ILE A 210 -9.15 -5.32 11.20
N GLN A 211 -8.09 -5.12 11.99
CA GLN A 211 -7.05 -4.14 11.76
C GLN A 211 -5.74 -4.84 11.35
N TYR A 212 -4.80 -4.09 10.77
CA TYR A 212 -3.53 -4.70 10.31
C TYR A 212 -2.71 -5.33 11.45
N ALA A 213 -2.80 -4.78 12.66
CA ALA A 213 -2.16 -5.37 13.83
C ALA A 213 -2.79 -6.71 14.25
N ASP A 214 -4.07 -6.95 13.95
CA ASP A 214 -4.69 -8.26 14.14
C ASP A 214 -4.10 -9.29 13.16
N TYR A 215 -3.93 -8.89 11.90
CA TYR A 215 -3.24 -9.69 10.88
C TYR A 215 -1.79 -10.01 11.27
N ALA A 216 -1.05 -9.03 11.80
CA ALA A 216 0.34 -9.24 12.20
C ALA A 216 0.50 -10.28 13.32
N LEU A 217 -0.39 -10.26 14.31
CA LEU A 217 -0.41 -11.27 15.38
C LEU A 217 -0.78 -12.66 14.84
N TRP A 218 -1.89 -12.72 14.10
CA TRP A 218 -2.34 -13.97 13.48
C TRP A 218 -1.26 -14.60 12.59
N GLN A 219 -0.56 -13.79 11.77
CA GLN A 219 0.53 -14.29 10.91
C GLN A 219 1.68 -14.87 11.74
N THR A 220 2.01 -14.24 12.86
CA THR A 220 3.10 -14.69 13.73
C THR A 220 2.76 -16.04 14.36
N GLU A 221 1.51 -16.23 14.79
CA GLU A 221 1.03 -17.49 15.37
C GLU A 221 0.92 -18.61 14.32
N TRP A 222 0.37 -18.30 13.14
CA TRP A 222 0.24 -19.28 12.05
C TRP A 222 1.59 -19.81 11.59
N LEU A 223 2.61 -18.96 11.50
CA LEU A 223 3.97 -19.35 11.09
C LEU A 223 4.79 -20.07 12.18
N GLN A 224 4.17 -20.45 13.30
CA GLN A 224 4.78 -21.32 14.31
C GLN A 224 4.31 -22.79 14.20
N GLY A 225 3.38 -23.10 13.30
CA GLY A 225 2.83 -24.45 13.12
C GLY A 225 3.58 -25.33 12.10
N ASP A 226 3.15 -26.58 11.98
CA ASP A 226 3.74 -27.58 11.06
C ASP A 226 3.72 -27.14 9.59
N GLU A 227 2.70 -26.37 9.19
CA GLU A 227 2.59 -25.80 7.84
C GLU A 227 3.77 -24.87 7.50
N ALA A 228 4.25 -24.10 8.48
CA ALA A 228 5.41 -23.21 8.30
C ALA A 228 6.68 -24.01 8.00
N GLN A 229 6.86 -25.15 8.67
CA GLN A 229 7.98 -26.04 8.44
C GLN A 229 7.91 -26.67 7.04
N GLN A 230 6.74 -27.12 6.61
CA GLN A 230 6.52 -27.66 5.27
C GLN A 230 6.84 -26.62 4.17
N GLN A 231 6.37 -25.38 4.34
CA GLN A 231 6.67 -24.28 3.43
C GLN A 231 8.18 -23.98 3.40
N LEU A 232 8.84 -23.96 4.55
CA LEU A 232 10.27 -23.73 4.66
C LEU A 232 11.08 -24.83 3.96
N GLU A 233 10.71 -26.09 4.14
CA GLU A 233 11.34 -27.24 3.48
C GLU A 233 11.19 -27.16 1.97
N TYR A 234 9.99 -26.85 1.47
CA TYR A 234 9.76 -26.60 0.05
C TYR A 234 10.69 -25.53 -0.51
N TRP A 235 10.78 -24.36 0.14
CA TRP A 235 11.63 -23.28 -0.35
C TRP A 235 13.12 -23.62 -0.25
N LYS A 236 13.56 -24.36 0.77
CA LYS A 236 14.93 -24.88 0.84
C LYS A 236 15.23 -25.87 -0.27
N GLU A 237 14.29 -26.74 -0.63
CA GLU A 237 14.45 -27.64 -1.77
C GLU A 237 14.57 -26.86 -3.09
N LYS A 238 13.71 -25.85 -3.29
CA LYS A 238 13.72 -25.06 -4.54
C LYS A 238 14.88 -24.07 -4.65
N LEU A 239 15.34 -23.51 -3.53
CA LEU A 239 16.26 -22.36 -3.51
C LEU A 239 17.54 -22.57 -2.68
N GLY A 240 17.72 -23.72 -2.03
CA GLY A 240 18.83 -23.95 -1.09
C GLY A 240 20.17 -24.35 -1.69
N GLY A 241 20.24 -24.57 -3.01
CA GLY A 241 21.49 -24.84 -3.73
C GLY A 241 22.19 -23.57 -4.21
N ASP A 242 23.25 -23.75 -5.00
CA ASP A 242 23.87 -22.63 -5.72
C ASP A 242 22.91 -22.10 -6.78
N LEU A 243 22.32 -20.94 -6.51
CA LEU A 243 21.44 -20.26 -7.44
C LEU A 243 22.25 -19.41 -8.41
N PRO A 244 21.98 -19.49 -9.73
CA PRO A 244 22.64 -18.63 -10.68
C PRO A 244 22.25 -17.17 -10.42
N VAL A 245 23.25 -16.29 -10.34
CA VAL A 245 23.02 -14.85 -10.38
C VAL A 245 22.62 -14.47 -11.79
N LEU A 246 21.48 -13.81 -11.95
CA LEU A 246 21.06 -13.27 -13.23
C LEU A 246 21.95 -12.07 -13.60
N GLU A 247 22.97 -12.32 -14.41
CA GLU A 247 23.84 -11.28 -14.95
C GLU A 247 23.20 -10.64 -16.18
N MET A 248 22.70 -9.42 -16.00
CA MET A 248 22.22 -8.58 -17.09
C MET A 248 23.37 -7.68 -17.60
N PRO A 249 23.47 -7.40 -18.90
CA PRO A 249 24.42 -6.42 -19.42
C PRO A 249 24.21 -5.07 -18.73
N THR A 250 25.27 -4.53 -18.11
CA THR A 250 25.24 -3.24 -17.41
C THR A 250 26.19 -2.24 -18.07
N ASP A 251 25.80 -0.97 -18.10
CA ASP A 251 26.65 0.11 -18.63
C ASP A 251 27.80 0.47 -17.66
N PHE A 252 27.64 0.17 -16.36
CA PHE A 252 28.58 0.52 -15.30
C PHE A 252 28.76 -0.65 -14.30
N PRO A 253 29.94 -0.78 -13.67
CA PRO A 253 30.17 -1.81 -12.67
C PRO A 253 29.27 -1.65 -11.44
N ARG A 254 28.87 -2.76 -10.82
CA ARG A 254 28.06 -2.77 -9.60
C ARG A 254 28.85 -2.14 -8.44
N PRO A 255 28.35 -1.07 -7.79
CA PRO A 255 29.01 -0.47 -6.63
C PRO A 255 28.90 -1.40 -5.40
N PRO A 256 29.85 -1.30 -4.44
CA PRO A 256 29.83 -2.12 -3.22
C PRO A 256 28.70 -1.75 -2.26
N VAL A 257 28.15 -0.54 -2.37
CA VAL A 257 26.99 -0.05 -1.60
C VAL A 257 25.92 0.41 -2.60
N GLN A 258 24.69 -0.05 -2.39
CA GLN A 258 23.58 0.30 -3.27
C GLN A 258 23.16 1.76 -3.06
N SER A 259 23.04 2.52 -4.15
CA SER A 259 22.67 3.95 -4.08
C SER A 259 21.17 4.21 -4.18
N PHE A 260 20.38 3.18 -4.55
CA PHE A 260 18.94 3.24 -4.81
C PHE A 260 18.47 4.24 -5.87
N HIS A 261 19.39 4.98 -6.51
CA HIS A 261 19.08 5.84 -7.63
C HIS A 261 18.59 5.00 -8.82
N GLY A 262 17.41 5.36 -9.33
CA GLY A 262 16.80 4.71 -10.47
C GLY A 262 15.98 5.68 -11.30
N ALA A 263 15.67 5.27 -12.53
CA ALA A 263 14.77 5.97 -13.43
C ALA A 263 13.70 4.99 -13.92
N LYS A 264 12.54 5.53 -14.31
CA LYS A 264 11.45 4.75 -14.90
C LYS A 264 11.32 5.08 -16.38
N ARG A 265 11.12 4.06 -17.20
CA ARG A 265 10.75 4.19 -18.61
C ARG A 265 9.43 3.47 -18.82
N GLU A 266 8.42 4.21 -19.23
CA GLU A 266 7.11 3.64 -19.53
C GLU A 266 7.10 3.11 -20.96
N VAL A 267 6.61 1.88 -21.12
CA VAL A 267 6.40 1.24 -22.42
C VAL A 267 4.92 0.91 -22.53
N LEU A 268 4.28 1.44 -23.58
CA LEU A 268 2.87 1.20 -23.85
C LEU A 268 2.73 0.13 -24.93
N LEU A 269 2.04 -0.97 -24.60
CA LEU A 269 1.66 -1.96 -25.60
C LEU A 269 0.45 -1.45 -26.39
N SER A 270 0.46 -1.63 -27.71
CA SER A 270 -0.68 -1.25 -28.55
C SER A 270 -1.94 -2.03 -28.14
N ALA A 271 -3.11 -1.46 -28.42
CA ALA A 271 -4.39 -2.13 -28.16
C ALA A 271 -4.50 -3.46 -28.93
N GLU A 272 -3.95 -3.50 -30.14
CA GLU A 272 -3.85 -4.70 -30.97
C GLU A 272 -3.00 -5.77 -30.30
N LEU A 273 -1.78 -5.43 -29.86
CA LEU A 273 -0.88 -6.37 -29.18
C LEU A 273 -1.50 -6.86 -27.87
N SER A 274 -2.07 -5.96 -27.08
CA SER A 274 -2.74 -6.30 -25.82
C SER A 274 -3.87 -7.30 -26.05
N THR A 275 -4.68 -7.09 -27.09
CA THR A 275 -5.77 -8.02 -27.47
C THR A 275 -5.22 -9.37 -27.93
N ALA A 276 -4.14 -9.39 -28.70
CA ALA A 276 -3.51 -10.64 -29.15
C ALA A 276 -2.95 -11.45 -27.97
N VAL A 277 -2.27 -10.80 -27.01
CA VAL A 277 -1.75 -11.46 -25.81
C VAL A 277 -2.89 -12.01 -24.95
N HIS A 278 -3.98 -11.25 -24.77
CA HIS A 278 -5.16 -11.74 -24.04
C HIS A 278 -5.78 -13.00 -24.69
N LYS A 279 -5.88 -13.04 -26.02
CA LYS A 279 -6.37 -14.23 -26.74
C LYS A 279 -5.42 -15.42 -26.58
N LEU A 280 -4.11 -15.18 -26.61
CA LEU A 280 -3.11 -16.22 -26.34
C LEU A 280 -3.30 -16.80 -24.94
N CYS A 281 -3.41 -15.95 -23.91
CA CYS A 281 -3.62 -16.37 -22.53
C CYS A 281 -4.87 -17.25 -22.39
N GLN A 282 -5.98 -16.86 -23.01
CA GLN A 282 -7.22 -17.65 -23.00
C GLN A 282 -7.05 -19.01 -23.68
N ARG A 283 -6.31 -19.08 -24.79
CA ARG A 283 -6.07 -20.32 -25.52
C ARG A 283 -5.18 -21.29 -24.76
N GLU A 284 -4.13 -20.78 -24.13
CA GLU A 284 -3.15 -21.60 -23.39
C GLU A 284 -3.55 -21.84 -21.93
N GLY A 285 -4.66 -21.26 -21.46
CA GLY A 285 -5.13 -21.40 -20.08
C GLY A 285 -4.20 -20.77 -19.04
N VAL A 286 -3.43 -19.75 -19.43
CA VAL A 286 -2.47 -19.05 -18.56
C VAL A 286 -2.95 -17.65 -18.20
N THR A 287 -2.42 -17.11 -17.11
CA THR A 287 -2.69 -15.71 -16.73
C THR A 287 -1.86 -14.74 -17.58
N LEU A 288 -2.32 -13.49 -17.69
CA LEU A 288 -1.57 -12.45 -18.36
C LEU A 288 -0.19 -12.22 -17.71
N PHE A 289 -0.10 -12.32 -16.39
CA PHE A 289 1.15 -12.13 -15.64
C PHE A 289 2.19 -13.20 -15.97
N MET A 290 1.79 -14.44 -16.27
CA MET A 290 2.73 -15.51 -16.65
C MET A 290 3.32 -15.31 -18.05
N THR A 291 2.63 -14.60 -18.94
CA THR A 291 3.05 -14.39 -20.33
C THR A 291 3.97 -13.17 -20.50
N MET A 292 3.87 -12.21 -19.58
CA MET A 292 4.55 -10.92 -19.60
C MET A 292 5.85 -10.95 -18.79
#